data_AF-A0A1Y1XCA7-F1
#
_entry.id   AF-A0A1Y1XCA7-F1
#
_cell.length_a   1.000
_cell.length_b   1.000
_cell.length_c   1.000
_cell.angle_alpha   90.00
_cell.angle_beta   90.00
_cell.angle_gamma   90.00
#
_symmetry.space_group_name_H-M   'P 1'
#
loop_
_entity.id
_entity.type
_entity.pdbx_description
1 polymer ?
#
loop_
_entity_poly.entity_id
_entity_poly.type
_entity_poly.pdbx_seq_one_letter_code
_entity_poly.pdbx_strand_id
1 'polypeptide(L)'
;MSEGMNKTYFVDEISKVIFAPFNSVFFYFTIVMIVVHKNNIHTTPIKILTLHFLLRAIGDSVDKVCYILIGENDLIFSSSLLWNIKFTALVFWYCGEMIGDFYLLSRTTPFIMSPFKNIRLVISYITYTLLALGKLFLIIFHFFYPYQKIIRYGSEYYNKYWDGCWNVQLYISFFSVLYDIVVYFTMKIDLFDRDIYSEIEENKAWKKYRKMSRLRIKYVAIFAVGNFMLVLITKISPLKNILPLGYLEYYRKILVTMPYVMLYIDQILISETDMIPINESIVHMNIYSH
;
A
#
# COMPACT_ATOMS: atom_id res chain seq x y z
N MET A 1 -8.48 -39.49 -24.77
CA MET A 1 -9.16 -39.31 -23.47
C MET A 1 -8.83 -37.95 -22.82
N SER A 2 -8.48 -36.90 -23.58
CA SER A 2 -8.07 -35.59 -23.03
C SER A 2 -8.89 -34.38 -23.53
N GLU A 3 -10.02 -34.58 -24.21
CA GLU A 3 -10.87 -33.44 -24.66
C GLU A 3 -11.91 -33.03 -23.61
N GLY A 4 -12.34 -33.96 -22.73
CA GLY A 4 -13.32 -33.66 -21.69
C GLY A 4 -12.76 -32.87 -20.51
N MET A 5 -11.46 -33.03 -20.22
CA MET A 5 -10.80 -32.40 -19.06
C MET A 5 -10.52 -30.90 -19.25
N ASN A 6 -10.65 -30.39 -20.48
CA ASN A 6 -10.24 -29.04 -20.84
C ASN A 6 -11.34 -27.98 -20.60
N LYS A 7 -12.62 -28.37 -20.65
CA LYS A 7 -13.74 -27.41 -20.48
C LYS A 7 -13.98 -27.06 -19.02
N THR A 8 -13.96 -28.04 -18.12
CA THR A 8 -14.16 -27.80 -16.67
C THR A 8 -13.03 -26.95 -16.11
N TYR A 9 -11.78 -27.30 -16.43
CA TYR A 9 -10.59 -26.53 -16.02
C TYR A 9 -10.66 -25.07 -16.49
N PHE A 10 -11.03 -24.84 -17.75
CA PHE A 10 -11.15 -23.48 -18.29
C PHE A 10 -12.23 -22.64 -17.57
N VAL A 11 -13.39 -23.25 -17.26
CA VAL A 11 -14.45 -22.58 -16.49
C VAL A 11 -13.99 -22.25 -15.07
N ASP A 12 -13.26 -23.15 -14.42
CA ASP A 12 -12.69 -22.93 -13.08
C ASP A 12 -11.68 -21.78 -13.08
N GLU A 13 -10.81 -21.71 -14.08
CA GLU A 13 -9.83 -20.64 -14.24
C GLU A 13 -10.48 -19.28 -14.53
N ILE A 14 -11.49 -19.22 -15.41
CA ILE A 14 -12.28 -18.00 -15.62
C ILE A 14 -12.93 -17.54 -14.31
N SER A 15 -13.48 -18.47 -13.55
CA SER A 15 -14.10 -18.16 -12.27
C SER A 15 -13.08 -17.54 -11.31
N LYS A 16 -11.85 -18.06 -11.26
CA LYS A 16 -10.76 -17.47 -10.44
C LYS A 16 -10.43 -16.03 -10.83
N VAL A 17 -10.49 -15.68 -12.12
CA VAL A 17 -10.31 -14.29 -12.59
C VAL A 17 -11.45 -13.40 -12.13
N ILE A 18 -12.70 -13.82 -12.34
CA ILE A 18 -13.90 -13.06 -11.96
C ILE A 18 -13.96 -12.84 -10.44
N PHE A 19 -13.58 -13.85 -9.66
CA PHE A 19 -13.57 -13.77 -8.19
C PHE A 19 -12.31 -13.13 -7.61
N ALA A 20 -11.29 -12.79 -8.42
CA ALA A 20 -10.05 -12.20 -7.92
C ALA A 20 -10.27 -10.90 -7.11
N PRO A 21 -11.11 -9.94 -7.55
CA PRO A 21 -11.43 -8.75 -6.76
C PRO A 21 -12.03 -9.05 -5.38
N PHE A 22 -12.88 -10.08 -5.30
CA PHE A 22 -13.59 -10.49 -4.08
C PHE A 22 -12.68 -11.23 -3.10
N ASN A 23 -11.64 -11.90 -3.62
CA ASN A 23 -10.63 -12.59 -2.84
C ASN A 23 -9.50 -11.65 -2.36
N SER A 24 -9.51 -10.38 -2.79
CA SER A 24 -8.53 -9.41 -2.33
C SER A 24 -8.70 -9.13 -0.84
N VAL A 25 -7.59 -9.07 -0.08
CA VAL A 25 -7.60 -8.79 1.36
C VAL A 25 -8.35 -7.49 1.67
N PHE A 26 -8.32 -6.51 0.75
CA PHE A 26 -8.95 -5.22 0.92
C PHE A 26 -10.46 -5.18 0.63
N PHE A 27 -11.03 -6.23 0.01
CA PHE A 27 -12.44 -6.23 -0.40
C PHE A 27 -13.39 -6.05 0.79
N TYR A 28 -13.24 -6.90 1.81
CA TYR A 28 -14.08 -6.86 3.01
C TYR A 28 -13.94 -5.53 3.75
N PHE A 29 -12.69 -5.03 3.89
CA PHE A 29 -12.44 -3.73 4.50
C PHE A 29 -13.07 -2.57 3.71
N THR A 30 -13.09 -2.66 2.38
CA THR A 30 -13.71 -1.65 1.53
C THR A 30 -15.22 -1.61 1.70
N ILE A 31 -15.88 -2.78 1.75
CA ILE A 31 -17.33 -2.85 2.02
C ILE A 31 -17.66 -2.25 3.38
N VAL A 32 -16.94 -2.67 4.43
CA VAL A 32 -17.18 -2.17 5.79
C VAL A 32 -16.99 -0.66 5.83
N MET A 33 -15.89 -0.14 5.26
CA MET A 33 -15.65 1.29 5.16
C MET A 33 -16.79 2.03 4.45
N ILE A 34 -17.30 1.52 3.32
CA ILE A 34 -18.40 2.17 2.57
C ILE A 34 -19.70 2.16 3.37
N VAL A 35 -20.05 1.04 4.02
CA VAL A 35 -21.27 0.92 4.84
C VAL A 35 -21.23 1.90 6.00
N VAL A 36 -20.08 1.95 6.66
CA VAL A 36 -19.81 2.79 7.82
C VAL A 36 -19.84 4.27 7.45
N HIS A 37 -19.33 4.65 6.28
CA HIS A 37 -19.31 6.03 5.78
C HIS A 37 -20.42 6.32 4.76
N LYS A 38 -21.55 5.62 4.80
CA LYS A 38 -22.61 5.72 3.77
C LYS A 38 -23.09 7.17 3.50
N ASN A 39 -23.05 8.03 4.52
CA ASN A 39 -23.47 9.43 4.43
C ASN A 39 -22.34 10.40 3.99
N ASN A 40 -21.08 9.93 3.97
CA ASN A 40 -19.90 10.78 3.74
C ASN A 40 -18.90 10.16 2.76
N ILE A 41 -19.37 9.33 1.80
CA ILE A 41 -18.54 8.62 0.81
C ILE A 41 -17.69 9.59 -0.04
N HIS A 42 -18.11 10.85 -0.17
CA HIS A 42 -17.44 11.83 -1.01
C HIS A 42 -16.13 12.39 -0.44
N THR A 43 -15.75 12.03 0.79
CA THR A 43 -14.50 12.49 1.39
C THR A 43 -13.26 11.96 0.65
N THR A 44 -12.21 12.78 0.61
CA THR A 44 -10.95 12.45 -0.05
C THR A 44 -10.33 11.12 0.45
N PRO A 45 -10.29 10.81 1.77
CA PRO A 45 -9.70 9.56 2.25
C PRO A 45 -10.43 8.31 1.71
N ILE A 46 -11.76 8.33 1.65
CA ILE A 46 -12.56 7.21 1.13
C ILE A 46 -12.33 7.03 -0.36
N LYS A 47 -12.24 8.13 -1.13
CA LYS A 47 -11.91 8.08 -2.55
C LYS A 47 -10.53 7.46 -2.80
N ILE A 48 -9.53 7.85 -2.00
CA ILE A 48 -8.16 7.30 -2.08
C ILE A 48 -8.17 5.79 -1.80
N LEU A 49 -8.80 5.35 -0.73
CA LEU A 49 -8.85 3.92 -0.38
C LEU A 49 -9.66 3.10 -1.39
N THR A 50 -10.79 3.63 -1.87
CA THR A 50 -11.57 2.96 -2.92
C THR A 50 -10.75 2.80 -4.20
N LEU A 51 -10.02 3.84 -4.62
CA LEU A 51 -9.14 3.77 -5.79
C LEU A 51 -7.97 2.80 -5.57
N HIS A 52 -7.37 2.79 -4.37
CA HIS A 52 -6.36 1.80 -3.99
C HIS A 52 -6.90 0.37 -4.15
N PHE A 53 -8.08 0.07 -3.58
CA PHE A 53 -8.71 -1.24 -3.73
C PHE A 53 -8.95 -1.59 -5.21
N LEU A 54 -9.53 -0.69 -5.99
CA LEU A 54 -9.82 -0.94 -7.41
C LEU A 54 -8.56 -1.29 -8.19
N LEU A 55 -7.47 -0.54 -7.99
CA LEU A 55 -6.19 -0.82 -8.65
C LEU A 55 -5.61 -2.17 -8.21
N ARG A 56 -5.67 -2.50 -6.92
CA ARG A 56 -5.22 -3.81 -6.42
C ARG A 56 -6.03 -4.95 -7.02
N ALA A 57 -7.36 -4.82 -7.05
CA ALA A 57 -8.28 -5.80 -7.61
C ALA A 57 -8.07 -6.02 -9.12
N ILE A 58 -7.83 -4.95 -9.88
CA ILE A 58 -7.49 -5.05 -11.31
C ILE A 58 -6.15 -5.78 -11.47
N GLY A 59 -5.14 -5.44 -10.68
CA GLY A 59 -3.85 -6.13 -10.69
C GLY A 59 -3.99 -7.64 -10.40
N ASP A 60 -4.77 -8.00 -9.38
CA ASP A 60 -5.05 -9.39 -9.02
C ASP A 60 -5.77 -10.13 -10.16
N SER A 61 -6.73 -9.48 -10.83
CA SER A 61 -7.46 -10.05 -11.98
C SER A 61 -6.54 -10.29 -13.19
N VAL A 62 -5.70 -9.31 -13.53
CA VAL A 62 -4.72 -9.42 -14.63
C VAL A 62 -3.69 -10.51 -14.34
N ASP A 63 -3.25 -10.64 -13.09
CA ASP A 63 -2.34 -11.71 -12.67
C ASP A 63 -2.98 -13.10 -12.86
N LYS A 64 -4.27 -13.25 -12.54
CA LYS A 64 -5.01 -14.50 -12.79
C LYS A 64 -5.18 -14.80 -14.27
N VAL A 65 -5.45 -13.80 -15.11
CA VAL A 65 -5.48 -13.99 -16.58
C VAL A 65 -4.14 -14.52 -17.09
N CYS A 66 -3.03 -14.05 -16.51
CA CYS A 66 -1.70 -14.54 -16.85
C CYS A 66 -1.55 -16.04 -16.55
N TYR A 67 -2.06 -16.53 -15.42
CA TYR A 67 -2.06 -17.97 -15.11
C TYR A 67 -2.86 -18.80 -16.12
N ILE A 68 -4.02 -18.31 -16.60
CA ILE A 68 -4.82 -19.02 -17.63
C ILE A 68 -4.03 -19.20 -18.92
N LEU A 69 -3.32 -18.15 -19.36
CA LEU A 69 -2.61 -18.16 -20.64
C LEU A 69 -1.33 -19.01 -20.61
N ILE A 70 -0.71 -19.17 -19.44
CA ILE A 70 0.60 -19.80 -19.27
C ILE A 70 0.47 -21.26 -18.82
N GLY A 71 -0.61 -21.58 -18.10
CA GLY A 71 -0.72 -22.82 -17.34
C GLY A 71 0.21 -22.82 -16.11
N GLU A 72 0.35 -23.96 -15.45
CA GLU A 72 1.21 -24.12 -14.26
C GLU A 72 2.72 -24.13 -14.58
N ASN A 73 3.09 -24.27 -15.86
CA ASN A 73 4.49 -24.27 -16.25
C ASN A 73 5.02 -22.83 -16.23
N ASP A 74 6.18 -22.58 -15.61
CA ASP A 74 6.87 -21.27 -15.52
C ASP A 74 7.37 -20.71 -16.89
N LEU A 75 6.60 -20.92 -17.95
CA LEU A 75 6.79 -20.44 -19.30
C LEU A 75 6.47 -18.95 -19.45
N ILE A 76 6.47 -18.17 -18.35
CA ILE A 76 6.37 -16.70 -18.39
C ILE A 76 7.46 -16.12 -19.31
N PHE A 77 8.63 -16.77 -19.36
CA PHE A 77 9.74 -16.41 -20.22
C PHE A 77 9.63 -16.95 -21.65
N SER A 78 8.59 -17.70 -22.00
CA SER A 78 8.46 -18.29 -23.36
C SER A 78 8.04 -17.27 -24.42
N SER A 79 7.34 -16.19 -24.03
CA SER A 79 6.88 -15.19 -24.98
C SER A 79 6.91 -13.76 -24.41
N SER A 80 7.17 -12.79 -25.29
CA SER A 80 7.13 -11.36 -24.93
C SER A 80 5.73 -10.91 -24.50
N LEU A 81 4.68 -11.53 -25.03
CA LEU A 81 3.30 -11.16 -24.71
C LEU A 81 2.97 -11.50 -23.26
N LEU A 82 3.30 -12.73 -22.84
CA LEU A 82 3.08 -13.20 -21.47
C LEU A 82 3.89 -12.38 -20.45
N TRP A 83 5.13 -12.05 -20.81
CA TRP A 83 5.96 -11.11 -20.05
C TRP A 83 5.24 -9.77 -19.83
N ASN A 84 4.77 -9.14 -20.91
CA ASN A 84 4.10 -7.83 -20.82
C ASN A 84 2.77 -7.88 -20.04
N ILE A 85 2.00 -8.97 -20.15
CA ILE A 85 0.76 -9.15 -19.38
C ILE A 85 1.07 -9.25 -17.88
N LYS A 86 2.08 -10.05 -17.51
CA LYS A 86 2.52 -10.17 -16.11
C LYS A 86 2.92 -8.82 -15.52
N PHE A 87 3.65 -7.99 -16.26
CA PHE A 87 4.05 -6.67 -15.75
C PHE A 87 2.95 -5.63 -15.80
N THR A 88 1.91 -5.85 -16.61
CA THR A 88 0.71 -5.01 -16.53
C THR A 88 0.04 -5.14 -15.17
N ALA A 89 -0.06 -6.36 -14.60
CA ALA A 89 -0.54 -6.55 -13.22
C ALA A 89 0.32 -5.79 -12.20
N LEU A 90 1.65 -5.81 -12.39
CA LEU A 90 2.61 -5.11 -11.54
C LEU A 90 2.42 -3.58 -11.57
N VAL A 91 2.08 -3.00 -12.72
CA VAL A 91 1.72 -1.57 -12.84
C VAL A 91 0.54 -1.26 -11.93
N PHE A 92 -0.55 -2.02 -12.02
CA PHE A 92 -1.74 -1.79 -11.22
C PHE A 92 -1.46 -1.92 -9.72
N TRP A 93 -0.68 -2.93 -9.32
CA TRP A 93 -0.28 -3.09 -7.92
C TRP A 93 0.53 -1.92 -7.40
N TYR A 94 1.59 -1.50 -8.10
CA TYR A 94 2.43 -0.38 -7.64
C TYR A 94 1.72 0.97 -7.74
N CYS A 95 0.84 1.18 -8.73
CA CYS A 95 -0.03 2.36 -8.77
C CYS A 95 -0.98 2.40 -7.57
N GLY A 96 -1.59 1.27 -7.23
CA GLY A 96 -2.41 1.14 -6.02
C GLY A 96 -1.61 1.46 -4.76
N GLU A 97 -0.39 0.92 -4.64
CA GLU A 97 0.51 1.21 -3.53
C GLU A 97 0.90 2.70 -3.45
N MET A 98 1.22 3.36 -4.57
CA MET A 98 1.52 4.81 -4.58
C MET A 98 0.32 5.65 -4.10
N ILE A 99 -0.89 5.30 -4.52
CA ILE A 99 -2.12 5.96 -4.06
C ILE A 99 -2.37 5.68 -2.57
N GLY A 100 -2.08 4.45 -2.13
CA GLY A 100 -2.13 4.08 -0.72
C GLY A 100 -1.16 4.89 0.13
N ASP A 101 0.09 5.10 -0.32
CA ASP A 101 1.08 5.90 0.41
C ASP A 101 0.65 7.37 0.50
N PHE A 102 0.03 7.90 -0.57
CA PHE A 102 -0.46 9.27 -0.60
C PHE A 102 -1.55 9.54 0.45
N TYR A 103 -2.25 8.50 0.92
CA TYR A 103 -3.27 8.61 1.97
C TYR A 103 -2.74 9.31 3.22
N LEU A 104 -1.58 8.88 3.75
CA LEU A 104 -1.02 9.43 4.99
C LEU A 104 -0.70 10.92 4.82
N LEU A 105 -0.14 11.30 3.67
CA LEU A 105 0.13 12.69 3.33
C LEU A 105 -1.17 13.51 3.28
N SER A 106 -2.19 13.02 2.57
CA SER A 106 -3.49 13.69 2.45
C SER A 106 -4.20 13.93 3.79
N ARG A 107 -3.95 13.06 4.78
CA ARG A 107 -4.51 13.20 6.14
C ARG A 107 -3.76 14.23 6.98
N THR A 108 -2.48 14.46 6.72
CA THR A 108 -1.68 15.44 7.49
C THR A 108 -1.83 16.87 6.97
N THR A 109 -2.07 17.05 5.67
CA THR A 109 -2.17 18.38 5.04
C THR A 109 -3.20 19.32 5.72
N PRO A 110 -4.43 18.89 6.07
CA PRO A 110 -5.44 19.79 6.64
C PRO A 110 -5.08 20.34 8.03
N PHE A 111 -4.20 19.67 8.77
CA PHE A 111 -3.79 20.13 10.11
C PHE A 111 -2.74 21.25 10.07
N ILE A 112 -2.21 21.56 8.90
CA ILE A 112 -1.12 22.53 8.72
C ILE A 112 -1.66 23.78 8.03
N MET A 113 -1.81 24.87 8.79
CA MET A 113 -2.39 26.11 8.29
C MET A 113 -1.57 26.78 7.16
N SER A 114 -0.29 26.45 7.02
CA SER A 114 0.56 26.95 5.92
C SER A 114 1.48 25.85 5.36
N PRO A 115 1.00 25.08 4.36
CA PRO A 115 1.68 23.87 3.92
C PRO A 115 3.11 24.09 3.40
N PHE A 116 3.35 25.22 2.73
CA PHE A 116 4.67 25.55 2.16
C PHE A 116 5.58 26.35 3.10
N LYS A 117 5.06 26.84 4.23
CA LYS A 117 5.90 27.47 5.27
C LYS A 117 6.37 26.44 6.30
N ASN A 118 5.71 25.28 6.39
CA ASN A 118 6.12 24.21 7.30
C ASN A 118 7.10 23.27 6.59
N ILE A 119 8.40 23.44 6.90
CA ILE A 119 9.49 22.61 6.38
C ILE A 119 9.21 21.10 6.52
N ARG A 120 8.49 20.68 7.57
CA ARG A 120 8.17 19.27 7.83
C ARG A 120 7.22 18.67 6.80
N LEU A 121 6.19 19.44 6.40
CA LEU A 121 5.27 18.99 5.37
C LEU A 121 5.99 18.92 4.02
N VAL A 122 6.84 19.90 3.72
CA VAL A 122 7.67 19.88 2.51
C VAL A 122 8.58 18.63 2.47
N ILE A 123 9.24 18.30 3.58
CA ILE A 123 10.04 17.05 3.69
C ILE A 123 9.15 15.81 3.51
N SER A 124 7.90 15.82 4.00
CA SER A 124 6.94 14.72 3.80
C SER A 124 6.59 14.55 2.31
N TYR A 125 6.38 15.64 1.57
CA TYR A 125 6.17 15.60 0.11
C TYR A 125 7.40 15.11 -0.64
N ILE A 126 8.60 15.56 -0.26
CA ILE A 126 9.86 15.13 -0.90
C ILE A 126 10.08 13.64 -0.69
N THR A 127 9.96 13.14 0.55
CA THR A 127 10.14 11.72 0.86
C THR A 127 9.09 10.84 0.18
N TYR A 128 7.82 11.26 0.14
CA TYR A 128 6.78 10.60 -0.66
C TYR A 128 7.14 10.55 -2.15
N THR A 129 7.62 11.66 -2.71
CA THR A 129 7.99 11.73 -4.14
C THR A 129 9.13 10.76 -4.46
N LEU A 130 10.16 10.68 -3.60
CA LEU A 130 11.26 9.73 -3.76
C LEU A 130 10.80 8.27 -3.66
N LEU A 131 9.88 7.98 -2.72
CA LEU A 131 9.25 6.66 -2.62
C LEU A 131 8.48 6.28 -3.89
N ALA A 132 7.65 7.20 -4.40
CA ALA A 132 6.88 7.00 -5.62
C ALA A 132 7.78 6.84 -6.86
N LEU A 133 8.85 7.63 -6.97
CA LEU A 133 9.85 7.50 -8.03
C LEU A 133 10.54 6.13 -7.99
N GLY A 134 10.83 5.59 -6.81
CA GLY A 134 11.37 4.23 -6.67
C GLY A 134 10.42 3.17 -7.24
N LYS A 135 9.12 3.26 -6.94
CA LYS A 135 8.08 2.35 -7.47
C LYS A 135 7.91 2.50 -8.99
N LEU A 136 7.89 3.74 -9.49
CA LEU A 136 7.85 4.02 -10.92
C LEU A 136 9.09 3.46 -11.64
N PHE A 137 10.28 3.66 -11.07
CA PHE A 137 11.51 3.11 -11.61
C PHE A 137 11.46 1.59 -11.66
N LEU A 138 10.90 0.93 -10.64
CA LEU A 138 10.71 -0.51 -10.64
C LEU A 138 9.78 -0.96 -11.76
N ILE A 139 8.66 -0.26 -11.99
CA ILE A 139 7.77 -0.54 -13.14
C ILE A 139 8.57 -0.45 -14.45
N ILE A 140 9.26 0.66 -14.68
CA ILE A 140 10.07 0.88 -15.90
C ILE A 140 11.12 -0.23 -16.04
N PHE A 141 11.81 -0.57 -14.95
CA PHE A 141 12.82 -1.63 -14.94
C PHE A 141 12.27 -2.96 -15.44
N HIS A 142 11.07 -3.36 -15.01
CA HIS A 142 10.43 -4.61 -15.44
C HIS A 142 10.07 -4.63 -16.94
N PHE A 143 9.60 -3.51 -17.49
CA PHE A 143 9.24 -3.43 -18.92
C PHE A 143 10.47 -3.39 -19.84
N PHE A 144 11.52 -2.68 -19.45
CA PHE A 144 12.67 -2.44 -20.33
C PHE A 144 13.80 -3.46 -20.14
N TYR A 145 13.77 -4.31 -19.11
CA TYR A 145 14.78 -5.34 -18.97
C TYR A 145 14.68 -6.36 -20.11
N PRO A 146 15.77 -6.67 -20.84
CA PRO A 146 15.71 -7.44 -22.06
C PRO A 146 15.39 -8.91 -21.79
N TYR A 147 14.11 -9.28 -21.82
CA TYR A 147 13.64 -10.65 -21.58
C TYR A 147 14.32 -11.68 -22.50
N GLN A 148 14.61 -11.29 -23.76
CA GLN A 148 15.29 -12.15 -24.74
C GLN A 148 16.67 -12.62 -24.26
N LYS A 149 17.35 -11.81 -23.45
CA LYS A 149 18.64 -12.20 -22.87
C LYS A 149 18.46 -13.26 -21.78
N ILE A 150 17.36 -13.23 -21.02
CA ILE A 150 17.09 -14.26 -20.00
C ILE A 150 16.90 -15.63 -20.67
N ILE A 151 16.13 -15.68 -21.77
CA ILE A 151 15.93 -16.91 -22.55
C ILE A 151 17.26 -17.43 -23.10
N ARG A 152 18.09 -16.52 -23.66
CA ARG A 152 19.32 -16.90 -24.36
C ARG A 152 20.46 -17.30 -23.43
N TYR A 153 20.60 -16.64 -22.29
CA TYR A 153 21.75 -16.80 -21.39
C TYR A 153 21.42 -17.54 -20.09
N GLY A 154 20.16 -17.94 -19.89
CA GLY A 154 19.75 -18.81 -18.79
C GLY A 154 19.81 -18.17 -17.40
N SER A 155 20.15 -18.99 -16.40
CA SER A 155 20.00 -18.67 -14.96
C SER A 155 20.89 -17.51 -14.48
N GLU A 156 22.04 -17.27 -15.11
CA GLU A 156 22.94 -16.17 -14.71
C GLU A 156 22.29 -14.79 -14.94
N TYR A 157 21.70 -14.59 -16.12
CA TYR A 157 20.99 -13.35 -16.44
C TYR A 157 19.73 -13.18 -15.59
N TYR A 158 19.03 -14.29 -15.30
CA TYR A 158 17.90 -14.29 -14.38
C TYR A 158 18.30 -13.83 -12.98
N ASN A 159 19.42 -14.32 -12.45
CA ASN A 159 19.94 -13.90 -11.14
C ASN A 159 20.35 -12.42 -11.15
N LYS A 160 20.99 -11.94 -12.22
CA LYS A 160 21.36 -10.53 -12.38
C LYS A 160 20.13 -9.61 -12.44
N TYR A 161 19.08 -10.04 -13.12
CA TYR A 161 17.81 -9.34 -13.17
C TYR A 161 17.21 -9.18 -11.77
N TRP A 162 17.07 -10.29 -11.03
CA TRP A 162 16.51 -10.26 -9.68
C TRP A 162 17.36 -9.47 -8.70
N ASP A 163 18.70 -9.57 -8.78
CA ASP A 163 19.56 -8.75 -7.93
C ASP A 163 19.34 -7.25 -8.17
N GLY A 164 19.12 -6.85 -9.44
CA GLY A 164 18.69 -5.52 -9.84
C GLY A 164 17.35 -5.12 -9.22
N CYS A 165 16.32 -5.96 -9.33
CA CYS A 165 15.02 -5.72 -8.68
C CYS A 165 15.16 -5.52 -7.17
N TRP A 166 15.97 -6.35 -6.49
CA TRP A 166 16.20 -6.25 -5.05
C TRP A 166 16.98 -4.99 -4.65
N ASN A 167 17.86 -4.47 -5.52
CA ASN A 167 18.51 -3.17 -5.28
C ASN A 167 17.48 -2.03 -5.29
N VAL A 168 16.56 -2.03 -6.25
CA VAL A 168 15.47 -1.05 -6.31
C VAL A 168 14.52 -1.20 -5.12
N GLN A 169 14.21 -2.45 -4.74
CA GLN A 169 13.36 -2.72 -3.58
C GLN A 169 13.99 -2.23 -2.28
N LEU A 170 15.33 -2.29 -2.14
CA LEU A 170 16.05 -1.72 -1.01
C LEU A 170 15.89 -0.20 -0.95
N TYR A 171 16.02 0.47 -2.10
CA TYR A 171 15.76 1.90 -2.22
C TYR A 171 14.32 2.25 -1.81
N ILE A 172 13.30 1.57 -2.34
CA ILE A 172 11.89 1.77 -1.99
C ILE A 172 11.67 1.59 -0.48
N SER A 173 12.23 0.52 0.10
CA SER A 173 12.03 0.20 1.52
C SER A 173 12.73 1.21 2.44
N PHE A 174 13.90 1.71 2.06
CA PHE A 174 14.59 2.78 2.77
C PHE A 174 13.76 4.07 2.78
N PHE A 175 13.26 4.51 1.62
CA PHE A 175 12.42 5.71 1.54
C PHE A 175 11.05 5.53 2.20
N SER A 176 10.51 4.32 2.26
CA SER A 176 9.29 4.02 3.03
C SER A 176 9.50 4.27 4.52
N VAL A 177 10.61 3.80 5.10
CA VAL A 177 10.93 4.03 6.52
C VAL A 177 11.15 5.52 6.79
N LEU A 178 11.92 6.22 5.93
CA LEU A 178 12.12 7.66 6.07
C LEU A 178 10.80 8.44 5.99
N TYR A 179 9.94 8.09 5.04
CA TYR A 179 8.63 8.70 4.87
C TYR A 179 7.77 8.54 6.14
N ASP A 180 7.67 7.33 6.69
CA ASP A 180 6.90 7.06 7.90
C ASP A 180 7.44 7.81 9.13
N ILE A 181 8.77 7.90 9.26
CA ILE A 181 9.42 8.67 10.34
C ILE A 181 9.05 10.16 10.22
N VAL A 182 9.15 10.73 9.02
CA VAL A 182 8.84 12.15 8.77
C VAL A 182 7.37 12.44 9.02
N VAL A 183 6.46 11.58 8.54
CA VAL A 183 5.01 11.71 8.79
C VAL A 183 4.72 11.61 10.29
N TYR A 184 5.34 10.65 10.98
CA TYR A 184 5.20 10.50 12.43
C TYR A 184 5.60 11.78 13.18
N PHE A 185 6.76 12.37 12.86
CA PHE A 185 7.20 13.62 13.51
C PHE A 185 6.31 14.82 13.15
N THR A 186 5.83 14.89 11.91
CA THR A 186 4.89 15.93 11.47
C THR A 186 3.61 15.87 12.28
N MET A 187 3.02 14.67 12.41
CA MET A 187 1.83 14.46 13.24
C MET A 187 2.09 14.67 14.72
N LYS A 188 3.28 14.28 15.23
CA LYS A 188 3.61 14.33 16.65
C LYS A 188 3.51 15.74 17.21
N ILE A 189 4.15 16.69 16.55
CA ILE A 189 4.25 18.07 17.04
C ILE A 189 2.89 18.78 16.86
N ASP A 190 2.26 18.65 15.69
CA ASP A 190 1.08 19.47 15.37
C ASP A 190 -0.19 18.99 16.10
N LEU A 191 -0.30 17.68 16.38
CA LEU A 191 -1.44 17.11 17.11
C LEU A 191 -1.21 16.99 18.61
N PHE A 192 0.02 16.84 19.10
CA PHE A 192 0.26 16.51 20.52
C PHE A 192 0.74 17.70 21.36
N ASP A 193 1.37 18.73 20.79
CA ASP A 193 1.66 19.93 21.58
C ASP A 193 0.39 20.75 21.88
N ARG A 194 -0.68 20.54 21.09
CA ARG A 194 -2.01 21.08 21.40
C ARG A 194 -2.73 20.33 22.54
N ASP A 195 -2.22 19.19 23.00
CA ASP A 195 -2.78 18.48 24.17
C ASP A 195 -2.62 19.27 25.48
N ILE A 196 -1.69 20.23 25.52
CA ILE A 196 -1.48 21.14 26.67
C ILE A 196 -2.73 21.97 26.98
N TYR A 197 -3.64 22.16 26.00
CA TYR A 197 -4.89 22.91 26.19
C TYR A 197 -6.13 22.03 26.48
N SER A 198 -5.97 20.71 26.70
CA SER A 198 -7.09 19.76 26.86
C SER A 198 -7.48 19.39 28.30
N GLU A 199 -7.10 20.23 29.28
CA GLU A 199 -7.72 20.19 30.62
C GLU A 199 -9.22 20.55 30.60
N ILE A 200 -9.71 21.08 29.49
CA ILE A 200 -11.14 21.31 29.26
C ILE A 200 -11.79 19.97 28.84
N GLU A 201 -12.40 19.27 29.80
CA GLU A 201 -13.44 18.21 29.73
C GLU A 201 -13.70 17.49 28.37
N GLU A 202 -12.66 17.07 27.65
CA GLU A 202 -12.87 16.27 26.43
C GLU A 202 -13.38 14.86 26.76
N ASN A 203 -14.49 14.51 26.12
CA ASN A 203 -15.21 13.23 26.16
C ASN A 203 -14.26 12.02 26.08
N LYS A 204 -14.40 11.06 27.00
CA LYS A 204 -13.50 9.88 27.16
C LYS A 204 -13.27 9.09 25.86
N ALA A 205 -14.26 9.09 24.97
CA ALA A 205 -14.18 8.46 23.65
C ALA A 205 -13.14 9.10 22.73
N TRP A 206 -13.04 10.43 22.71
CA TRP A 206 -12.10 11.16 21.85
C TRP A 206 -10.65 10.94 22.28
N LYS A 207 -10.38 10.94 23.59
CA LYS A 207 -9.06 10.58 24.15
C LYS A 207 -8.65 9.16 23.75
N LYS A 208 -9.59 8.21 23.76
CA LYS A 208 -9.35 6.82 23.33
C LYS A 208 -9.04 6.74 21.82
N TYR A 209 -9.78 7.48 21.00
CA TYR A 209 -9.58 7.55 19.55
C TYR A 209 -8.21 8.17 19.18
N ARG A 210 -7.84 9.30 19.79
CA ARG A 210 -6.53 9.95 19.57
C ARG A 210 -5.37 9.01 19.96
N LYS A 211 -5.55 8.24 21.05
CA LYS A 211 -4.60 7.18 21.45
C LYS A 211 -4.52 6.04 20.43
N MET A 212 -5.63 5.64 19.81
CA MET A 212 -5.63 4.63 18.76
C MET A 212 -4.88 5.09 17.50
N SER A 213 -5.07 6.33 17.06
CA SER A 213 -4.32 6.89 15.92
C SER A 213 -2.80 6.87 16.14
N ARG A 214 -2.33 7.16 17.37
CA ARG A 214 -0.91 7.05 17.75
C ARG A 214 -0.35 5.64 17.61
N LEU A 215 -1.12 4.65 18.06
CA LEU A 215 -0.70 3.25 17.98
C LEU A 215 -0.59 2.81 16.52
N ARG A 216 -1.52 3.22 15.65
CA ARG A 216 -1.52 2.88 14.22
C ARG A 216 -0.26 3.34 13.50
N ILE A 217 0.14 4.61 13.66
CA ILE A 217 1.36 5.14 13.00
C ILE A 217 2.60 4.38 13.48
N LYS A 218 2.66 4.02 14.77
CA LYS A 218 3.76 3.18 15.30
C LYS A 218 3.79 1.79 14.66
N TYR A 219 2.63 1.14 14.49
CA TYR A 219 2.55 -0.16 13.82
C TYR A 219 2.98 -0.08 12.36
N VAL A 220 2.53 0.93 11.62
CA VAL A 220 2.95 1.16 10.23
C VAL A 220 4.47 1.29 10.15
N ALA A 221 5.08 2.11 11.01
CA ALA A 221 6.54 2.26 11.06
C ALA A 221 7.27 0.95 11.42
N ILE A 222 6.73 0.13 12.33
CA ILE A 222 7.31 -1.18 12.68
C ILE A 222 7.30 -2.11 11.46
N PHE A 223 6.19 -2.18 10.71
CA PHE A 223 6.11 -2.99 9.49
C PHE A 223 7.06 -2.49 8.40
N ALA A 224 7.19 -1.17 8.23
CA ALA A 224 8.14 -0.59 7.28
C ALA A 224 9.60 -0.92 7.62
N VAL A 225 9.98 -0.80 8.91
CA VAL A 225 11.31 -1.19 9.38
C VAL A 225 11.54 -2.69 9.20
N GLY A 226 10.55 -3.53 9.51
CA GLY A 226 10.61 -4.98 9.27
C GLY A 226 10.83 -5.31 7.80
N ASN A 227 10.10 -4.64 6.90
CA ASN A 227 10.26 -4.79 5.45
C ASN A 227 11.67 -4.36 5.00
N PHE A 228 12.18 -3.23 5.50
CA PHE A 228 13.53 -2.77 5.19
C PHE A 228 14.59 -3.79 5.65
N MET A 229 14.49 -4.32 6.86
CA MET A 229 15.42 -5.33 7.38
C MET A 229 15.36 -6.62 6.55
N LEU A 230 14.16 -7.07 6.17
CA LEU A 230 14.00 -8.23 5.30
C LEU A 230 14.68 -8.03 3.94
N VAL A 231 14.50 -6.86 3.33
CA VAL A 231 15.12 -6.54 2.04
C VAL A 231 16.64 -6.41 2.18
N LEU A 232 17.14 -5.86 3.28
CA LEU A 232 18.57 -5.74 3.58
C LEU A 232 19.25 -7.12 3.72
N ILE A 233 18.57 -8.08 4.38
CA ILE A 233 19.05 -9.47 4.50
C ILE A 233 19.36 -10.08 3.13
N THR A 234 18.57 -9.74 2.10
CA THR A 234 18.80 -10.26 0.74
C THR A 234 20.11 -9.80 0.12
N LYS A 235 20.77 -8.77 0.67
CA LYS A 235 22.07 -8.27 0.21
C LYS A 235 23.25 -8.84 1.00
N ILE A 236 22.99 -9.49 2.12
CA ILE A 236 24.03 -10.12 2.93
C ILE A 236 24.33 -11.52 2.35
N SER A 237 25.49 -11.62 1.67
CA SER A 237 25.94 -12.81 0.91
C SER A 237 25.68 -14.18 1.59
N PRO A 238 26.06 -14.41 2.86
CA PRO A 238 25.85 -15.73 3.49
C PRO A 238 24.38 -16.12 3.67
N LEU A 239 23.46 -15.16 3.78
CA LEU A 239 22.02 -15.42 3.98
C LEU A 239 21.28 -15.76 2.69
N LYS A 240 21.83 -15.37 1.51
CA LYS A 240 21.25 -15.70 0.20
C LYS A 240 21.13 -17.20 -0.04
N ASN A 241 22.05 -17.99 0.51
CA ASN A 241 22.07 -19.44 0.34
C ASN A 241 21.09 -20.18 1.26
N ILE A 242 20.61 -19.54 2.33
CA ILE A 242 19.78 -20.18 3.36
C ILE A 242 18.29 -20.00 3.06
N LEU A 243 17.88 -18.82 2.54
CA LEU A 243 16.48 -18.49 2.32
C LEU A 243 16.18 -18.37 0.82
N PRO A 244 15.36 -19.27 0.25
CA PRO A 244 14.93 -19.14 -1.14
C PRO A 244 14.21 -17.80 -1.36
N LEU A 245 14.56 -17.12 -2.46
CA LEU A 245 14.04 -15.79 -2.81
C LEU A 245 12.50 -15.73 -2.85
N GLY A 246 11.84 -16.84 -3.22
CA GLY A 246 10.38 -16.93 -3.22
C GLY A 246 9.74 -16.72 -1.85
N TYR A 247 10.33 -17.26 -0.77
CA TYR A 247 9.85 -17.04 0.59
C TYR A 247 10.06 -15.60 1.05
N LEU A 248 11.21 -15.01 0.72
CA LEU A 248 11.51 -13.62 1.04
C LEU A 248 10.50 -12.67 0.39
N GLU A 249 10.18 -12.90 -0.89
CA GLU A 249 9.17 -12.13 -1.62
C GLU A 249 7.77 -12.29 -1.01
N TYR A 250 7.41 -13.50 -0.57
CA TYR A 250 6.14 -13.74 0.13
C TYR A 250 6.03 -12.93 1.43
N TYR A 251 7.04 -13.00 2.29
CA TYR A 251 7.05 -12.23 3.55
C TYR A 251 7.09 -10.72 3.29
N ARG A 252 7.85 -10.27 2.29
CA ARG A 252 7.87 -8.87 1.86
C ARG A 252 6.47 -8.38 1.50
N LYS A 253 5.73 -9.15 0.68
CA LYS A 253 4.35 -8.81 0.30
C LYS A 253 3.44 -8.68 1.52
N ILE A 254 3.54 -9.56 2.51
CA ILE A 254 2.78 -9.45 3.76
C ILE A 254 3.13 -8.14 4.49
N LEU A 255 4.42 -7.89 4.70
CA LEU A 255 4.89 -6.70 5.43
C LEU A 255 4.49 -5.39 4.75
N VAL A 256 4.53 -5.33 3.42
CA VAL A 256 4.07 -4.17 2.64
C VAL A 256 2.54 -4.03 2.66
N THR A 257 1.80 -5.13 2.72
CA THR A 257 0.32 -5.12 2.75
C THR A 257 -0.24 -4.60 4.08
N MET A 258 0.42 -4.90 5.19
CA MET A 258 -0.07 -4.58 6.54
C MET A 258 -0.30 -3.07 6.77
N PRO A 259 0.59 -2.15 6.37
CA PRO A 259 0.33 -0.71 6.41
C PRO A 259 -0.98 -0.31 5.74
N TYR A 260 -1.28 -0.85 4.55
CA TYR A 260 -2.49 -0.52 3.82
C TYR A 260 -3.75 -1.02 4.55
N VAL A 261 -3.72 -2.24 5.10
CA VAL A 261 -4.83 -2.76 5.94
C VAL A 261 -5.10 -1.82 7.12
N MET A 262 -4.05 -1.29 7.75
CA MET A 262 -4.19 -0.33 8.85
C MET A 262 -4.84 0.99 8.41
N LEU A 263 -4.71 1.41 7.14
CA LEU A 263 -5.40 2.61 6.62
C LEU A 263 -6.91 2.40 6.53
N TYR A 264 -7.38 1.22 6.13
CA TYR A 264 -8.81 0.91 6.13
C TYR A 264 -9.37 0.84 7.54
N ILE A 265 -8.66 0.18 8.46
CA ILE A 265 -9.04 0.14 9.87
C ILE A 265 -9.09 1.56 10.46
N ASP A 266 -8.13 2.42 10.10
CA ASP A 266 -8.12 3.84 10.49
C ASP A 266 -9.42 4.53 10.06
N GLN A 267 -9.82 4.40 8.79
CA GLN A 267 -11.06 5.01 8.28
C GLN A 267 -12.33 4.44 8.91
N ILE A 268 -12.41 3.12 9.12
CA ILE A 268 -13.56 2.50 9.76
C ILE A 268 -13.74 3.07 11.18
N LEU A 269 -12.66 3.20 11.95
CA LEU A 269 -12.72 3.70 13.33
C LEU A 269 -12.99 5.22 13.44
N ILE A 270 -12.67 6.02 12.42
CA ILE A 270 -12.94 7.47 12.39
C ILE A 270 -14.45 7.77 12.37
N SER A 271 -15.21 6.98 11.63
CA SER A 271 -16.65 7.20 11.47
C SER A 271 -17.42 7.19 12.80
N GLU A 272 -17.01 6.35 13.76
CA GLU A 272 -17.69 6.16 15.04
C GLU A 272 -17.59 7.43 15.88
N THR A 273 -16.54 8.23 15.69
CA THR A 273 -16.38 9.50 16.41
C THR A 273 -17.19 10.63 15.80
N ASP A 274 -17.41 10.63 14.48
CA ASP A 274 -18.20 11.66 13.78
C ASP A 274 -19.71 11.45 13.94
N MET A 275 -20.16 10.24 14.32
CA MET A 275 -21.57 9.95 14.64
C MET A 275 -22.02 10.47 16.01
N ILE A 276 -21.13 11.06 16.81
CA ILE A 276 -21.52 11.79 18.02
C ILE A 276 -22.05 13.16 17.55
N PRO A 277 -23.34 13.46 17.74
CA PRO A 277 -23.95 14.64 17.15
C PRO A 277 -23.26 15.93 17.59
N ILE A 278 -22.76 16.67 16.61
CA ILE A 278 -22.09 17.99 16.68
C ILE A 278 -23.04 19.10 17.20
N ASN A 279 -24.30 18.78 17.54
CA ASN A 279 -25.30 19.76 17.95
C ASN A 279 -24.93 20.56 19.22
N GLU A 280 -23.92 20.14 19.98
CA GLU A 280 -23.44 20.92 21.14
C GLU A 280 -22.17 21.74 20.85
N SER A 281 -21.35 21.40 19.84
CA SER A 281 -20.08 22.11 19.59
C SER A 281 -20.19 23.29 18.61
N ILE A 282 -21.23 23.32 17.76
CA ILE A 282 -21.54 24.52 16.93
C ILE A 282 -22.01 25.70 17.78
N VAL A 283 -22.66 25.44 18.93
CA VAL A 283 -23.06 26.48 19.87
C VAL A 283 -21.84 27.16 20.51
N HIS A 284 -20.73 26.44 20.72
CA HIS A 284 -19.53 27.01 21.32
C HIS A 284 -18.59 27.72 20.34
N MET A 285 -18.54 27.34 19.06
CA MET A 285 -17.67 28.02 18.09
C MET A 285 -18.16 29.42 17.69
N ASN A 286 -19.48 29.69 17.75
CA ASN A 286 -20.01 31.04 17.50
C ASN A 286 -19.84 32.01 18.69
N ILE A 287 -19.38 31.54 19.86
CA ILE A 287 -19.17 32.40 21.04
C ILE A 287 -17.77 33.05 21.03
N TYR A 288 -16.83 32.54 20.22
CA TYR A 288 -15.45 33.04 20.17
C TYR A 288 -15.10 33.84 18.90
N SER A 289 -16.09 34.26 18.13
CA SER A 289 -15.90 35.10 16.93
C SER A 289 -16.19 36.59 17.16
N HIS A 290 -16.11 37.08 18.40
CA HIS A 290 -16.14 38.51 18.73
C HIS A 290 -14.91 38.92 19.55
#